data_AF-A0A842TKA8-F1
#
_entry.id   AF-A0A842TKA8-F1
#
_cell.length_a   1.000
_cell.length_b   1.000
_cell.length_c   1.000
_cell.angle_alpha   90.00
_cell.angle_beta   90.00
_cell.angle_gamma   90.00
#
_symmetry.space_group_name_H-M   'P 1'
#
loop_
_entity.id
_entity.type
_entity.pdbx_description
1 polymer ?
#
loop_
_entity_poly.entity_id
_entity_poly.type
_entity_poly.pdbx_seq_one_letter_code
_entity_poly.pdbx_strand_id
1 'polypeptide(L)'
;MDFKQIIEELFNWLPYLDEYKIKIKPILISRDSEGEIDDESLLNRFVYTIVDQQRDVENTVIPLWNALLYYGINYNFVKHSKFASQYISTILQAYGHQQYHTKEERTLMHQSLGSRTDGILEAYRNRSPSEFLEIIIKKQKDLLGLFEILKEYYFISDKSASFFLRDVEGFDFSLVPIDSNVARSLQMSGLFFIQLDKNPIEFRNITKDIIPIKKRTNEKNFRALSDKIFELSEKFGKSPYKLNRYLFLLGADFCQSKNCGNCRIGNLCFYNNLNNIEKNEFLRHLNS
;
A
#
# COMPACT_ATOMS: atom_id res chain seq x y z
N MET A 1 28.80 -1.28 6.64
CA MET A 1 27.60 -0.80 5.94
C MET A 1 27.05 0.37 6.73
N ASP A 2 26.83 1.52 6.09
CA ASP A 2 26.31 2.71 6.78
C ASP A 2 24.78 2.78 6.61
N PHE A 3 24.06 2.25 7.60
CA PHE A 3 22.60 2.22 7.58
C PHE A 3 21.97 3.60 7.77
N LYS A 4 22.65 4.52 8.45
CA LYS A 4 22.19 5.91 8.56
C LYS A 4 22.18 6.55 7.18
N GLN A 5 23.25 6.33 6.40
CA GLN A 5 23.33 6.82 5.02
C GLN A 5 22.22 6.23 4.15
N ILE A 6 21.89 4.94 4.26
CA ILE A 6 20.76 4.34 3.53
C ILE A 6 19.46 5.09 3.85
N ILE A 7 19.15 5.29 5.14
CA ILE A 7 17.90 5.95 5.54
C ILE A 7 17.87 7.40 5.05
N GLU A 8 18.94 8.16 5.20
CA GLU A 8 19.01 9.54 4.71
C GLU A 8 18.82 9.63 3.18
N GLU A 9 19.47 8.74 2.42
CA GLU A 9 19.29 8.68 0.97
C GLU A 9 17.85 8.39 0.57
N LEU A 10 17.17 7.43 1.23
CA LEU A 10 15.75 7.15 0.95
C LEU A 10 14.88 8.40 1.13
N PHE A 11 15.12 9.18 2.19
CA PHE A 11 14.35 10.40 2.48
C PHE A 11 14.72 11.59 1.58
N ASN A 12 15.95 11.66 1.08
CA ASN A 12 16.40 12.75 0.21
C ASN A 12 16.17 12.49 -1.28
N TRP A 13 15.86 11.26 -1.66
CA TRP A 13 15.73 10.86 -3.06
C TRP A 13 14.28 10.54 -3.45
N LEU A 14 13.65 9.58 -2.77
CA LEU A 14 12.39 9.00 -3.21
C LEU A 14 11.22 9.99 -3.27
N PRO A 15 11.09 11.00 -2.38
CA PRO A 15 10.02 12.01 -2.49
C PRO A 15 10.05 12.84 -3.78
N TYR A 16 11.22 12.91 -4.43
CA TYR A 16 11.46 13.76 -5.59
C TYR A 16 11.37 13.01 -6.92
N LEU A 17 11.20 11.68 -6.87
CA LEU A 17 10.91 10.86 -8.03
C LEU A 17 9.55 11.23 -8.64
N ASP A 18 9.45 11.16 -9.97
CA ASP A 18 8.19 11.45 -10.66
C ASP A 18 7.14 10.38 -10.32
N GLU A 19 7.57 9.14 -10.10
CA GLU A 19 6.73 8.05 -9.61
C GLU A 19 6.06 8.40 -8.28
N TYR A 20 6.76 9.05 -7.34
CA TYR A 20 6.15 9.51 -6.08
C TYR A 20 5.08 10.57 -6.35
N LYS A 21 5.39 11.55 -7.21
CA LYS A 21 4.48 12.66 -7.54
C LYS A 21 3.23 12.18 -8.28
N ILE A 22 3.34 11.14 -9.09
CA ILE A 22 2.25 10.60 -9.92
C ILE A 22 1.44 9.54 -9.16
N LYS A 23 2.10 8.60 -8.48
CA LYS A 23 1.44 7.39 -7.94
C LYS A 23 1.04 7.50 -6.47
N ILE A 24 1.80 8.24 -5.67
CA ILE A 24 1.60 8.29 -4.21
C ILE A 24 0.97 9.62 -3.82
N LYS A 25 1.63 10.74 -4.13
CA LYS A 25 1.22 12.07 -3.69
C LYS A 25 -0.26 12.41 -3.96
N PRO A 26 -0.87 12.09 -5.11
CA PRO A 26 -2.25 12.47 -5.40
C PRO A 26 -3.29 11.71 -4.59
N ILE A 27 -2.92 10.57 -4.01
CA ILE A 27 -3.82 9.67 -3.26
C ILE A 27 -3.49 9.62 -1.77
N LEU A 28 -2.61 10.51 -1.28
CA LEU A 28 -2.33 10.65 0.15
C LEU A 28 -3.47 11.40 0.83
N ILE A 29 -3.91 10.86 1.96
CA ILE A 29 -4.83 11.54 2.88
C ILE A 29 -4.03 12.02 4.07
N SER A 30 -4.14 13.29 4.42
CA SER A 30 -3.45 13.88 5.57
C SER A 30 -4.40 14.77 6.36
N ARG A 31 -4.06 15.01 7.63
CA ARG A 31 -4.71 16.06 8.42
C ARG A 31 -4.45 17.43 7.78
N ASP A 32 -5.45 18.30 7.84
CA ASP A 32 -5.31 19.71 7.48
C ASP A 32 -4.52 20.49 8.54
N SER A 33 -4.45 21.82 8.39
CA SER A 33 -3.75 22.70 9.34
C SER A 33 -4.39 22.75 10.73
N GLU A 34 -5.66 22.39 10.86
CA GLU A 34 -6.39 22.33 12.12
C GLU A 34 -6.24 20.95 12.79
N GLY A 35 -5.63 20.00 12.08
CA GLY A 35 -5.47 18.64 12.55
C GLY A 35 -6.67 17.76 12.24
N GLU A 36 -7.61 18.18 11.39
CA GLU A 36 -8.79 17.41 11.03
C GLU A 36 -8.56 16.59 9.75
N ILE A 37 -9.25 15.46 9.63
CA ILE A 37 -9.22 14.60 8.43
C ILE A 37 -10.55 14.75 7.72
N ASP A 38 -10.50 15.13 6.45
CA ASP A 38 -11.68 15.13 5.58
C ASP A 38 -12.21 13.70 5.42
N ASP A 39 -13.37 13.44 6.01
CA ASP A 39 -13.98 12.11 6.07
C ASP A 39 -14.41 11.62 4.69
N GLU A 40 -14.89 12.52 3.83
CA GLU A 40 -15.25 12.22 2.45
C GLU A 40 -14.00 11.82 1.64
N SER A 41 -12.89 12.58 1.73
CA SER A 41 -11.64 12.20 1.08
C SER A 41 -11.09 10.86 1.58
N LEU A 42 -11.22 10.55 2.88
CA LEU A 42 -10.81 9.26 3.43
C LEU A 42 -11.61 8.09 2.82
N LEU A 43 -12.95 8.23 2.76
CA LEU A 43 -13.81 7.20 2.15
C LEU A 43 -13.55 7.10 0.64
N ASN A 44 -13.42 8.22 -0.07
CA ASN A 44 -13.06 8.24 -1.48
C ASN A 44 -11.72 7.52 -1.72
N ARG A 45 -10.71 7.76 -0.88
CA ARG A 45 -9.43 7.04 -0.96
C ARG A 45 -9.58 5.54 -0.70
N PHE A 46 -10.48 5.14 0.19
CA PHE A 46 -10.79 3.72 0.36
C PHE A 46 -11.42 3.14 -0.92
N VAL A 47 -12.39 3.82 -1.52
CA VAL A 47 -13.01 3.41 -2.79
C VAL A 47 -12.01 3.35 -3.95
N TYR A 48 -11.05 4.27 -4.03
CA TYR A 48 -9.94 4.21 -4.99
C TYR A 48 -9.24 2.84 -4.97
N THR A 49 -9.11 2.22 -3.81
CA THR A 49 -8.48 0.89 -3.65
C THR A 49 -9.24 -0.23 -4.38
N ILE A 50 -10.54 -0.06 -4.63
CA ILE A 50 -11.35 -0.98 -5.44
C ILE A 50 -11.09 -0.75 -6.94
N VAL A 51 -10.84 0.49 -7.34
CA VAL A 51 -10.54 0.91 -8.72
C VAL A 51 -9.11 0.51 -9.12
N ASP A 52 -8.16 0.63 -8.21
CA ASP A 52 -6.71 0.42 -8.44
C ASP A 52 -6.28 -1.05 -8.53
N GLN A 53 -7.15 -1.94 -9.01
CA GLN A 53 -6.88 -3.38 -9.02
C GLN A 53 -6.70 -3.93 -10.43
N GLN A 54 -5.56 -4.59 -10.63
CA GLN A 54 -5.23 -5.36 -11.84
C GLN A 54 -5.16 -4.51 -13.12
N ARG A 55 -4.88 -3.20 -13.01
CA ARG A 55 -4.78 -2.28 -14.15
C ARG A 55 -3.51 -1.47 -14.13
N ASP A 56 -3.21 -0.89 -15.28
CA ASP A 56 -2.19 0.14 -15.41
C ASP A 56 -2.63 1.37 -14.60
N VAL A 57 -1.86 1.69 -13.57
CA VAL A 57 -2.17 2.79 -12.66
C VAL A 57 -2.17 4.12 -13.41
N GLU A 58 -1.16 4.35 -14.24
CA GLU A 58 -0.91 5.64 -14.88
C GLU A 58 -1.88 5.90 -16.02
N ASN A 59 -2.10 4.90 -16.87
CA ASN A 59 -2.86 5.06 -18.10
C ASN A 59 -4.35 4.72 -17.97
N THR A 60 -4.75 4.00 -16.92
CA THR A 60 -6.13 3.58 -16.71
C THR A 60 -6.70 4.07 -15.40
N VAL A 61 -6.09 3.70 -14.26
CA VAL A 61 -6.66 3.96 -12.93
C VAL A 61 -6.74 5.46 -12.63
N ILE A 62 -5.65 6.22 -12.81
CA ILE A 62 -5.62 7.65 -12.51
C ILE A 62 -6.63 8.43 -13.37
N PRO A 63 -6.67 8.29 -14.71
CA PRO A 63 -7.69 8.95 -15.54
C PRO A 63 -9.12 8.59 -15.17
N LEU A 64 -9.38 7.30 -14.92
CA LEU A 64 -10.68 6.79 -14.50
C LEU A 64 -11.11 7.38 -13.15
N TRP A 65 -10.22 7.40 -12.17
CA TRP A 65 -10.49 7.95 -10.85
C TRP A 65 -10.78 9.44 -10.91
N ASN A 66 -9.97 10.19 -11.65
CA ASN A 66 -10.20 11.61 -11.88
C ASN A 66 -11.56 11.87 -12.56
N ALA A 67 -11.97 11.01 -13.49
CA ALA A 67 -13.29 11.10 -14.12
C ALA A 67 -14.42 10.84 -13.10
N LEU A 68 -14.31 9.80 -12.26
CA LEU A 68 -15.29 9.53 -11.20
C LEU A 68 -15.43 10.74 -10.27
N LEU A 69 -14.33 11.33 -9.81
CA LEU A 69 -14.35 12.53 -8.98
C LEU A 69 -14.93 13.74 -9.71
N TYR A 70 -14.53 13.97 -10.97
CA TYR A 70 -15.02 15.09 -11.79
C TYR A 70 -16.54 15.03 -12.01
N TYR A 71 -17.09 13.84 -12.23
CA TYR A 71 -18.53 13.63 -12.35
C TYR A 71 -19.27 13.60 -11.00
N GLY A 72 -18.57 13.89 -9.89
CA GLY A 72 -19.17 13.94 -8.55
C GLY A 72 -19.61 12.58 -8.02
N ILE A 73 -18.96 11.49 -8.45
CA ILE A 73 -19.26 10.14 -7.98
C ILE A 73 -18.66 9.95 -6.57
N ASN A 74 -19.47 10.27 -5.56
CA ASN A 74 -19.13 10.16 -4.14
C ASN A 74 -20.26 9.53 -3.32
N TYR A 75 -20.10 9.52 -2.00
CA TYR A 75 -21.12 9.05 -1.04
C TYR A 75 -22.50 9.65 -1.30
N ASN A 76 -22.57 10.99 -1.39
CA ASN A 76 -23.83 11.71 -1.55
C ASN A 76 -24.51 11.36 -2.88
N PHE A 77 -23.76 11.28 -3.97
CA PHE A 77 -24.30 10.87 -5.26
C PHE A 77 -24.87 9.45 -5.21
N VAL A 78 -24.11 8.48 -4.67
CA VAL A 78 -24.54 7.08 -4.61
C VAL A 78 -25.77 6.88 -3.72
N LYS A 79 -25.89 7.66 -2.65
CA LYS A 79 -27.03 7.63 -1.72
C LYS A 79 -28.33 8.14 -2.35
N HIS A 80 -28.26 9.17 -3.20
CA HIS A 80 -29.45 9.86 -3.71
C HIS A 80 -29.78 9.53 -5.17
N SER A 81 -28.83 9.00 -5.95
CA SER A 81 -29.04 8.69 -7.37
C SER A 81 -29.56 7.26 -7.58
N LYS A 82 -30.73 7.16 -8.20
CA LYS A 82 -31.29 5.87 -8.66
C LYS A 82 -30.47 5.23 -9.79
N PHE A 83 -29.66 6.02 -10.48
CA PHE A 83 -28.85 5.60 -11.63
C PHE A 83 -27.36 5.42 -11.28
N ALA A 84 -27.00 5.48 -9.99
CA ALA A 84 -25.60 5.41 -9.56
C ALA A 84 -24.86 4.20 -10.14
N SER A 85 -25.50 3.04 -10.16
CA SER A 85 -24.96 1.79 -10.71
C SER A 85 -24.61 1.93 -12.20
N GLN A 86 -25.53 2.48 -12.99
CA GLN A 86 -25.34 2.68 -14.43
C GLN A 86 -24.22 3.68 -14.70
N TYR A 87 -24.20 4.84 -14.02
CA TYR A 87 -23.13 5.84 -14.21
C TYR A 87 -21.75 5.28 -13.87
N ILE A 88 -21.61 4.58 -12.75
CA ILE A 88 -20.34 3.96 -12.34
C ILE A 88 -19.91 2.90 -13.38
N SER A 89 -20.82 2.00 -13.76
CA SER A 89 -20.55 0.97 -14.78
C SER A 89 -20.11 1.58 -16.11
N THR A 90 -20.81 2.61 -16.59
CA THR A 90 -20.49 3.30 -17.85
C THR A 90 -19.12 3.97 -17.79
N ILE A 91 -18.78 4.67 -16.71
CA ILE A 91 -17.47 5.32 -16.58
C ILE A 91 -16.36 4.25 -16.54
N LEU A 92 -16.54 3.19 -15.74
CA LEU A 92 -15.59 2.08 -15.69
C LEU A 92 -15.39 1.43 -17.07
N GLN A 93 -16.47 1.23 -17.82
CA GLN A 93 -16.43 0.68 -19.17
C GLN A 93 -15.70 1.61 -20.14
N ALA A 94 -15.99 2.91 -20.11
CA ALA A 94 -15.43 3.91 -21.02
C ALA A 94 -13.90 4.01 -20.90
N TYR A 95 -13.36 3.81 -19.69
CA TYR A 95 -11.92 3.81 -19.43
C TYR A 95 -11.31 2.40 -19.49
N GLY A 96 -12.02 1.40 -19.99
CA GLY A 96 -11.46 0.07 -20.24
C GLY A 96 -11.21 -0.76 -18.97
N HIS A 97 -11.89 -0.46 -17.87
CA HIS A 97 -11.88 -1.34 -16.71
C HIS A 97 -12.56 -2.69 -17.07
N GLN A 98 -12.31 -3.77 -16.30
CA GLN A 98 -13.06 -5.04 -16.45
C GLN A 98 -13.94 -5.23 -15.22
N GLN A 99 -14.85 -6.20 -15.27
CA GLN A 99 -15.79 -6.49 -14.19
C GLN A 99 -16.59 -5.23 -13.79
N TYR A 100 -16.92 -4.37 -14.75
CA TYR A 100 -17.67 -3.12 -14.53
C TYR A 100 -19.19 -3.33 -14.51
N HIS A 101 -19.66 -4.49 -14.92
CA HIS A 101 -21.09 -4.75 -15.13
C HIS A 101 -21.94 -4.46 -13.88
N THR A 102 -23.12 -3.91 -14.10
CA THR A 102 -24.20 -3.81 -13.11
C THR A 102 -24.71 -5.20 -12.71
N LYS A 103 -25.41 -5.30 -11.57
CA LYS A 103 -26.03 -6.54 -11.12
C LYS A 103 -27.03 -7.10 -12.14
N GLU A 104 -27.78 -6.23 -12.81
CA GLU A 104 -28.73 -6.57 -13.86
C GLU A 104 -28.02 -7.18 -15.07
N GLU A 105 -26.96 -6.53 -15.57
CA GLU A 105 -26.15 -7.04 -16.69
C GLU A 105 -25.52 -8.40 -16.36
N ARG A 106 -24.95 -8.55 -15.15
CA ARG A 106 -24.37 -9.85 -14.72
C ARG A 106 -25.39 -10.98 -14.69
N THR A 107 -26.61 -10.66 -14.24
CA THR A 107 -27.71 -11.64 -14.20
C THR A 107 -28.08 -12.10 -15.60
N LEU A 108 -28.17 -11.18 -16.56
CA LEU A 108 -28.42 -11.48 -17.99
C LEU A 108 -27.28 -12.29 -18.63
N MET A 109 -26.04 -12.03 -18.22
CA MET A 109 -24.84 -12.73 -18.72
C MET A 109 -24.57 -14.06 -18.01
N HIS A 110 -25.41 -14.48 -17.05
CA HIS A 110 -25.18 -15.65 -16.19
C HIS A 110 -23.81 -15.64 -15.48
N GLN A 111 -23.32 -14.46 -15.11
CA GLN A 111 -22.05 -14.29 -14.41
C GLN A 111 -22.27 -14.27 -12.89
N SER A 112 -21.60 -15.17 -12.18
CA SER A 112 -21.67 -15.26 -10.71
C SER A 112 -20.63 -14.38 -9.99
N LEU A 113 -19.52 -14.03 -10.65
CA LEU A 113 -18.45 -13.22 -10.09
C LEU A 113 -18.91 -11.78 -9.84
N GLY A 114 -18.56 -11.20 -8.68
CA GLY A 114 -18.86 -9.81 -8.30
C GLY A 114 -18.34 -8.78 -9.31
N SER A 115 -18.86 -7.55 -9.25
CA SER A 115 -18.40 -6.45 -10.10
C SER A 115 -17.81 -5.29 -9.29
N ARG A 116 -16.93 -4.52 -9.93
CA ARG A 116 -16.34 -3.30 -9.36
C ARG A 116 -17.39 -2.23 -9.11
N THR A 117 -18.40 -2.17 -9.97
CA THR A 117 -19.57 -1.32 -9.73
C THR A 117 -20.24 -1.69 -8.42
N ASP A 118 -20.48 -2.97 -8.16
CA ASP A 118 -21.07 -3.42 -6.90
C ASP A 118 -20.16 -3.12 -5.70
N GLY A 119 -18.84 -3.28 -5.84
CA GLY A 119 -17.89 -2.94 -4.78
C GLY A 119 -17.86 -1.44 -4.43
N ILE A 120 -17.84 -0.57 -5.44
CA ILE A 120 -17.90 0.89 -5.24
C ILE A 120 -19.24 1.28 -4.59
N LEU A 121 -20.35 0.74 -5.10
CA LEU A 121 -21.68 1.01 -4.54
C LEU A 121 -21.78 0.53 -3.10
N GLU A 122 -21.28 -0.67 -2.79
CA GLU A 122 -21.28 -1.23 -1.44
C GLU A 122 -20.44 -0.36 -0.51
N ALA A 123 -19.22 0.02 -0.89
CA ALA A 123 -18.36 0.88 -0.09
C ALA A 123 -19.03 2.22 0.30
N TYR A 124 -19.69 2.89 -0.65
CA TYR A 124 -20.41 4.14 -0.39
C TYR A 124 -21.77 3.94 0.30
N ARG A 125 -22.40 2.77 0.22
CA ARG A 125 -23.71 2.53 0.86
C ARG A 125 -23.62 1.94 2.25
N ASN A 126 -22.57 1.18 2.52
CA ASN A 126 -22.42 0.44 3.76
C ASN A 126 -22.19 1.37 4.95
N ARG A 127 -21.42 2.44 4.78
CA ARG A 127 -21.14 3.44 5.83
C ARG A 127 -21.08 4.85 5.27
N SER A 128 -21.51 5.83 6.05
CA SER A 128 -21.26 7.24 5.77
C SER A 128 -19.78 7.59 5.96
N PRO A 129 -19.29 8.70 5.37
CA PRO A 129 -17.92 9.16 5.55
C PRO A 129 -17.53 9.28 7.03
N SER A 130 -18.39 9.88 7.85
CA SER A 130 -18.12 10.09 9.27
C SER A 130 -18.08 8.76 10.05
N GLU A 131 -19.01 7.84 9.80
CA GLU A 131 -18.97 6.50 10.40
C GLU A 131 -17.71 5.72 9.99
N PHE A 132 -17.27 5.86 8.75
CA PHE A 132 -16.04 5.22 8.28
C PHE A 132 -14.82 5.80 8.99
N LEU A 133 -14.73 7.13 9.12
CA LEU A 133 -13.67 7.81 9.88
C LEU A 133 -13.64 7.35 11.35
N GLU A 134 -14.80 7.30 12.02
CA GLU A 134 -14.90 6.84 13.41
C GLU A 134 -14.34 5.43 13.61
N ILE A 135 -14.59 4.52 12.66
CA ILE A 135 -14.04 3.17 12.69
C ILE A 135 -12.52 3.19 12.61
N ILE A 136 -11.93 3.98 11.69
CA ILE A 136 -10.48 4.10 11.59
C ILE A 136 -9.90 4.64 12.90
N ILE A 137 -10.48 5.71 13.47
CA ILE A 137 -10.05 6.29 14.74
C ILE A 137 -10.10 5.26 15.87
N LYS A 138 -11.22 4.55 16.01
CA LYS A 138 -11.44 3.57 17.08
C LYS A 138 -10.51 2.36 16.96
N LYS A 139 -10.12 1.99 15.74
CA LYS A 139 -9.31 0.80 15.46
C LYS A 139 -7.85 1.09 15.11
N GLN A 140 -7.40 2.34 15.11
CA GLN A 140 -6.01 2.68 14.74
C GLN A 140 -4.95 1.94 15.60
N LYS A 141 -5.26 1.59 16.85
CA LYS A 141 -4.37 0.81 17.73
C LYS A 141 -4.45 -0.71 17.54
N ASP A 142 -5.46 -1.18 16.81
CA ASP A 142 -5.72 -2.59 16.49
C ASP A 142 -5.74 -2.76 14.96
N LEU A 143 -4.57 -2.65 14.32
CA LEU A 143 -4.47 -2.68 12.86
C LEU A 143 -4.96 -4.02 12.26
N LEU A 144 -4.75 -5.13 12.97
CA LEU A 144 -5.24 -6.45 12.52
C LEU A 144 -6.76 -6.51 12.56
N GLY A 145 -7.39 -6.06 13.64
CA GLY A 145 -8.86 -5.94 13.68
C GLY A 145 -9.40 -4.93 12.66
N LEU A 146 -8.64 -3.87 12.36
CA LEU A 146 -8.99 -2.95 11.28
C LEU A 146 -8.94 -3.64 9.91
N PHE A 147 -7.93 -4.48 9.64
CA PHE A 147 -7.89 -5.27 8.41
C PHE A 147 -9.09 -6.19 8.26
N GLU A 148 -9.53 -6.86 9.32
CA GLU A 148 -10.73 -7.70 9.27
C GLU A 148 -11.98 -6.89 8.90
N ILE A 149 -12.16 -5.70 9.49
CA ILE A 149 -13.28 -4.81 9.17
C ILE A 149 -13.21 -4.33 7.71
N LEU A 150 -12.02 -3.93 7.23
CA LEU A 150 -11.88 -3.45 5.85
C LEU A 150 -12.13 -4.56 4.83
N LYS A 151 -11.87 -5.82 5.17
CA LYS A 151 -12.12 -7.00 4.31
C LYS A 151 -13.58 -7.42 4.23
N GLU A 152 -14.46 -6.86 5.07
CA GLU A 152 -15.91 -7.05 4.92
C GLU A 152 -16.42 -6.46 3.59
N TYR A 153 -15.72 -5.45 3.06
CA TYR A 153 -16.05 -4.79 1.81
C TYR A 153 -15.65 -5.62 0.58
N TYR A 154 -16.45 -5.52 -0.47
CA TYR A 154 -16.18 -6.26 -1.69
C TYR A 154 -14.87 -5.80 -2.34
N PHE A 155 -14.13 -6.78 -2.88
CA PHE A 155 -12.82 -6.60 -3.51
C PHE A 155 -11.71 -6.11 -2.59
N ILE A 156 -11.91 -6.06 -1.28
CA ILE A 156 -10.85 -5.72 -0.34
C ILE A 156 -10.21 -6.99 0.22
N SER A 157 -8.91 -7.13 -0.05
CA SER A 157 -8.05 -8.18 0.49
C SER A 157 -7.02 -7.57 1.45
N ASP A 158 -6.23 -8.39 2.16
CA ASP A 158 -5.14 -7.89 3.01
C ASP A 158 -4.18 -6.95 2.25
N LYS A 159 -3.90 -7.28 0.98
CA LYS A 159 -3.07 -6.44 0.10
C LYS A 159 -3.71 -5.07 -0.13
N SER A 160 -5.00 -5.07 -0.44
CA SER A 160 -5.76 -3.86 -0.78
C SER A 160 -5.92 -2.97 0.45
N ALA A 161 -6.29 -3.57 1.58
CA ALA A 161 -6.39 -2.86 2.85
C ALA A 161 -5.02 -2.31 3.29
N SER A 162 -3.93 -3.06 3.10
CA SER A 162 -2.57 -2.57 3.38
C SER A 162 -2.21 -1.37 2.50
N PHE A 163 -2.58 -1.42 1.22
CA PHE A 163 -2.35 -0.33 0.27
C PHE A 163 -3.14 0.92 0.64
N PHE A 164 -4.40 0.78 1.07
CA PHE A 164 -5.19 1.88 1.61
C PHE A 164 -4.49 2.51 2.82
N LEU A 165 -4.26 1.72 3.87
CA LEU A 165 -3.77 2.21 5.16
C LEU A 165 -2.36 2.81 5.10
N ARG A 166 -1.54 2.43 4.11
CA ARG A 166 -0.21 3.02 3.89
C ARG A 166 -0.28 4.50 3.57
N ASP A 167 -1.30 4.90 2.82
CA ASP A 167 -1.42 6.25 2.25
C ASP A 167 -2.31 7.18 3.09
N VAL A 168 -2.76 6.70 4.25
CA VAL A 168 -3.51 7.50 5.22
C VAL A 168 -2.56 7.99 6.31
N GLU A 169 -2.30 9.29 6.33
CA GLU A 169 -1.49 9.98 7.34
C GLU A 169 -2.38 10.55 8.47
N GLY A 170 -1.73 10.96 9.57
CA GLY A 170 -2.41 11.60 10.70
C GLY A 170 -3.07 10.64 11.68
N PHE A 171 -3.04 9.34 11.44
CA PHE A 171 -3.41 8.33 12.43
C PHE A 171 -2.18 7.79 13.15
N ASP A 172 -2.38 7.45 14.42
CA ASP A 172 -1.34 6.87 15.26
C ASP A 172 -1.51 5.35 15.25
N PHE A 173 -1.26 4.76 14.07
CA PHE A 173 -1.34 3.31 13.90
C PHE A 173 -0.27 2.61 14.74
N SER A 174 -0.66 1.53 15.43
CA SER A 174 0.28 0.73 16.22
C SER A 174 1.25 -0.08 15.36
N LEU A 175 0.97 -0.21 14.06
CA LEU A 175 1.77 -0.93 13.07
C LEU A 175 1.70 -0.18 11.73
N VAL A 176 2.66 -0.42 10.84
CA VAL A 176 2.60 0.04 9.44
C VAL A 176 2.25 -1.13 8.51
N PRO A 177 1.44 -0.92 7.46
CA PRO A 177 1.13 -1.97 6.51
C PRO A 177 2.36 -2.53 5.79
N ILE A 178 2.45 -3.86 5.67
CA ILE A 178 3.59 -4.55 5.05
C ILE A 178 3.14 -5.29 3.79
N ASP A 179 3.33 -4.64 2.64
CA ASP A 179 3.12 -5.27 1.35
C ASP A 179 4.37 -6.04 0.85
N SER A 180 4.27 -6.65 -0.33
CA SER A 180 5.39 -7.43 -0.88
C SER A 180 6.61 -6.59 -1.23
N ASN A 181 6.42 -5.32 -1.60
CA ASN A 181 7.47 -4.42 -2.02
C ASN A 181 8.21 -3.86 -0.80
N VAL A 182 7.49 -3.45 0.24
CA VAL A 182 8.05 -3.07 1.54
C VAL A 182 8.84 -4.22 2.15
N ALA A 183 8.24 -5.41 2.25
CA ALA A 183 8.92 -6.57 2.83
C ALA A 183 10.19 -6.95 2.05
N ARG A 184 10.17 -6.80 0.72
CA ARG A 184 11.32 -7.07 -0.16
C ARG A 184 12.42 -6.04 0.02
N SER A 185 12.10 -4.75 -0.08
CA SER A 185 13.09 -3.69 -0.01
C SER A 185 13.72 -3.55 1.37
N LEU A 186 12.94 -3.72 2.45
CA LEU A 186 13.44 -3.70 3.82
C LEU A 186 14.48 -4.81 4.08
N GLN A 187 14.23 -6.00 3.56
CA GLN A 187 15.17 -7.12 3.69
C GLN A 187 16.36 -7.01 2.73
N MET A 188 16.13 -6.68 1.45
CA MET A 188 17.21 -6.58 0.46
C MET A 188 18.20 -5.46 0.77
N SER A 189 17.72 -4.31 1.23
CA SER A 189 18.59 -3.19 1.66
C SER A 189 19.44 -3.55 2.89
N GLY A 190 19.05 -4.56 3.66
CA GLY A 190 19.69 -4.96 4.91
C GLY A 190 19.07 -4.31 6.14
N LEU A 191 18.14 -3.36 5.95
CA LEU A 191 17.50 -2.61 7.03
C LEU A 191 16.77 -3.51 8.04
N PHE A 192 16.23 -4.64 7.57
CA PHE A 192 15.58 -5.62 8.46
C PHE A 192 16.57 -6.29 9.44
N PHE A 193 17.80 -6.53 9.02
CA PHE A 193 18.77 -7.35 9.76
C PHE A 193 19.68 -6.53 10.68
N ILE A 194 19.53 -5.21 10.69
CA ILE A 194 20.36 -4.35 11.52
C ILE A 194 20.19 -4.74 12.98
N GLN A 195 21.27 -5.16 13.61
CA GLN A 195 21.40 -5.17 15.06
C GLN A 195 22.31 -3.98 15.39
N LEU A 196 21.76 -2.97 16.05
CA LEU A 196 22.36 -1.64 16.19
C LEU A 196 23.73 -1.65 16.89
N ASP A 197 24.01 -2.74 17.56
CA ASP A 197 25.10 -3.06 18.48
C ASP A 197 25.99 -4.19 17.95
N LYS A 198 25.68 -4.80 16.79
CA LYS A 198 26.50 -5.85 16.16
C LYS A 198 26.73 -5.58 14.68
N ASN A 199 27.86 -4.92 14.38
CA ASN A 199 28.36 -4.75 13.03
C ASN A 199 29.72 -5.46 12.88
N PRO A 200 29.98 -6.18 11.78
CA PRO A 200 29.18 -6.27 10.54
C PRO A 200 28.09 -7.38 10.53
N ILE A 201 27.07 -7.21 9.67
CA ILE A 201 26.06 -8.25 9.36
C ILE A 201 26.68 -9.29 8.44
N GLU A 202 26.82 -10.53 8.89
CA GLU A 202 27.24 -11.65 8.06
C GLU A 202 26.04 -12.44 7.54
N PHE A 203 26.05 -12.81 6.25
CA PHE A 203 24.93 -13.50 5.61
C PHE A 203 24.51 -14.78 6.34
N ARG A 204 25.47 -15.60 6.77
CA ARG A 204 25.20 -16.86 7.49
C ARG A 204 24.42 -16.67 8.80
N ASN A 205 24.56 -15.50 9.43
CA ASN A 205 23.90 -15.20 10.70
C ASN A 205 22.44 -14.81 10.50
N ILE A 206 22.06 -14.36 9.30
CA ILE A 206 20.71 -13.84 9.03
C ILE A 206 19.83 -14.78 8.19
N THR A 207 20.37 -15.87 7.64
CA THR A 207 19.62 -16.76 6.72
C THR A 207 18.32 -17.28 7.34
N LYS A 208 18.32 -17.52 8.66
CA LYS A 208 17.13 -17.96 9.42
C LYS A 208 16.13 -16.84 9.70
N ASP A 209 16.58 -15.59 9.62
CA ASP A 209 15.78 -14.40 9.91
C ASP A 209 15.11 -13.87 8.64
N ILE A 210 15.50 -14.34 7.44
CA ILE A 210 14.83 -13.95 6.19
C ILE A 210 13.37 -14.41 6.24
N ILE A 211 12.46 -13.43 6.19
CA ILE A 211 11.01 -13.67 6.13
C ILE A 211 10.60 -13.82 4.67
N PRO A 212 10.08 -14.99 4.26
CA PRO A 212 9.61 -15.18 2.90
C PRO A 212 8.47 -14.23 2.57
N ILE A 213 8.48 -13.63 1.38
CA ILE A 213 7.52 -12.60 0.98
C ILE A 213 6.08 -13.11 1.04
N LYS A 214 5.84 -14.39 0.72
CA LYS A 214 4.52 -15.02 0.81
C LYS A 214 4.02 -15.16 2.25
N LYS A 215 4.92 -15.24 3.23
CA LYS A 215 4.63 -15.40 4.67
C LYS A 215 4.62 -14.07 5.44
N ARG A 216 4.82 -12.93 4.77
CA ARG A 216 4.83 -11.60 5.40
C ARG A 216 3.51 -11.22 6.08
N THR A 217 2.40 -11.80 5.64
CA THR A 217 1.05 -11.54 6.18
C THR A 217 0.73 -12.39 7.40
N ASN A 218 1.58 -13.37 7.76
CA ASN A 218 1.47 -14.04 9.05
C ASN A 218 1.71 -13.03 10.16
N GLU A 219 0.85 -12.99 11.18
CA GLU A 219 0.89 -11.98 12.24
C GLU A 219 2.28 -11.77 12.85
N LYS A 220 2.98 -12.85 13.21
CA LYS A 220 4.32 -12.77 13.82
C LYS A 220 5.31 -12.07 12.89
N ASN A 221 5.30 -12.45 11.61
CA ASN A 221 6.21 -11.91 10.60
C ASN A 221 5.84 -10.46 10.23
N PHE A 222 4.54 -10.17 10.14
CA PHE A 222 4.02 -8.85 9.86
C PHE A 222 4.46 -7.86 10.95
N ARG A 223 4.26 -8.23 12.22
CA ARG A 223 4.70 -7.45 13.38
C ARG A 223 6.21 -7.24 13.34
N ALA A 224 7.00 -8.30 13.16
CA ALA A 224 8.46 -8.18 13.08
C ALA A 224 8.93 -7.17 12.00
N LEU A 225 8.34 -7.20 10.80
CA LEU A 225 8.66 -6.26 9.73
C LEU A 225 8.21 -4.82 10.05
N SER A 226 7.02 -4.67 10.62
CA SER A 226 6.48 -3.37 11.03
C SER A 226 7.27 -2.74 12.18
N ASP A 227 7.48 -3.49 13.26
CA ASP A 227 8.24 -3.06 14.43
C ASP A 227 9.64 -2.62 14.04
N LYS A 228 10.24 -3.30 13.06
CA LYS A 228 11.55 -2.90 12.53
C LYS A 228 11.52 -1.54 11.83
N ILE A 229 10.46 -1.21 11.11
CA ILE A 229 10.29 0.13 10.51
C ILE A 229 10.14 1.18 11.61
N PHE A 230 9.38 0.90 12.68
CA PHE A 230 9.27 1.80 13.83
C PHE A 230 10.61 2.01 14.54
N GLU A 231 11.33 0.93 14.85
CA GLU A 231 12.67 0.97 15.48
C GLU A 231 13.64 1.85 14.68
N LEU A 232 13.71 1.65 13.36
CA LEU A 232 14.55 2.47 12.48
C LEU A 232 14.11 3.94 12.48
N SER A 233 12.80 4.17 12.44
CA SER A 233 12.24 5.53 12.39
C SER A 233 12.49 6.31 13.66
N GLU A 234 12.29 5.67 14.82
CA GLU A 234 12.61 6.25 16.13
C GLU A 234 14.09 6.61 16.23
N LYS A 235 14.97 5.65 15.90
CA LYS A 235 16.43 5.86 15.97
C LYS A 235 16.92 7.02 15.11
N PHE A 236 16.39 7.16 13.90
CA PHE A 236 16.84 8.16 12.94
C PHE A 236 15.98 9.43 12.93
N GLY A 237 15.03 9.57 13.87
CA GLY A 237 14.15 10.74 13.96
C GLY A 237 13.32 10.95 12.69
N LYS A 238 12.87 9.85 12.06
CA LYS A 238 12.08 9.85 10.82
C LYS A 238 10.65 9.37 11.08
N SER A 239 9.76 9.61 10.13
CA SER A 239 8.38 9.10 10.19
C SER A 239 8.34 7.65 9.69
N PRO A 240 7.75 6.70 10.46
CA PRO A 240 7.59 5.32 10.02
C PRO A 240 6.67 5.20 8.80
N TYR A 241 5.66 6.06 8.69
CA TYR A 241 4.75 6.11 7.54
C TYR A 241 5.44 6.59 6.26
N LYS A 242 6.35 7.57 6.38
CA LYS A 242 7.18 8.02 5.24
C LYS A 242 8.16 6.92 4.84
N LEU A 243 8.87 6.34 5.80
CA LEU A 243 9.79 5.24 5.53
C LEU A 243 9.08 4.04 4.87
N ASN A 244 7.89 3.68 5.34
CA ASN A 244 7.09 2.59 4.75
C ASN A 244 6.76 2.86 3.26
N ARG A 245 6.32 4.06 2.89
CA ARG A 245 6.08 4.44 1.49
C ARG A 245 7.35 4.47 0.64
N TYR A 246 8.45 4.94 1.21
CA TYR A 246 9.74 4.95 0.52
C TYR A 246 10.25 3.54 0.27
N LEU A 247 10.09 2.64 1.25
CA LEU A 247 10.37 1.22 1.07
C LEU A 247 9.44 0.59 0.02
N PHE A 248 8.18 0.99 -0.05
CA PHE A 248 7.28 0.55 -1.11
C PHE A 248 7.80 0.95 -2.50
N LEU A 249 8.14 2.23 -2.71
CA LEU A 249 8.67 2.72 -3.99
C LEU A 249 10.01 2.06 -4.34
N LEU A 250 10.92 1.97 -3.38
CA LEU A 250 12.19 1.26 -3.54
C LEU A 250 11.95 -0.19 -4.01
N GLY A 251 10.95 -0.84 -3.40
CA GLY A 251 10.54 -2.19 -3.73
C GLY A 251 9.97 -2.32 -5.15
N ALA A 252 9.04 -1.44 -5.51
CA ALA A 252 8.32 -1.45 -6.78
C ALA A 252 9.23 -1.12 -7.97
N ASP A 253 10.02 -0.06 -7.86
CA ASP A 253 10.75 0.50 -9.00
C ASP A 253 12.15 -0.13 -9.16
N PHE A 254 12.74 -0.63 -8.07
CA PHE A 254 14.13 -1.12 -8.07
C PHE A 254 14.25 -2.57 -7.63
N CYS A 255 13.78 -2.95 -6.43
CA CYS A 255 14.08 -4.27 -5.89
C CYS A 255 13.35 -5.42 -6.62
N GLN A 256 12.10 -5.21 -7.04
CA GLN A 256 11.30 -6.23 -7.72
C GLN A 256 11.89 -6.60 -9.08
N SER A 257 12.26 -5.59 -9.87
CA SER A 257 12.88 -5.72 -11.20
C SER A 257 14.40 -5.97 -11.13
N LYS A 258 14.99 -5.89 -9.92
CA LYS A 258 16.44 -5.93 -9.69
C LYS A 258 17.21 -4.87 -10.48
N ASN A 259 16.62 -3.69 -10.63
CA ASN A 259 17.22 -2.53 -11.32
C ASN A 259 18.28 -1.84 -10.43
N CYS A 260 19.24 -2.61 -9.90
CA CYS A 260 20.21 -2.13 -8.91
C CYS A 260 21.15 -1.04 -9.48
N GLY A 261 21.43 -1.06 -10.78
CA GLY A 261 22.31 -0.08 -11.44
C GLY A 261 21.78 1.35 -11.42
N ASN A 262 20.45 1.52 -11.33
CA ASN A 262 19.80 2.83 -11.26
C ASN A 262 19.36 3.20 -9.82
N CYS A 263 19.62 2.34 -8.84
CA CYS A 263 19.22 2.54 -7.45
C CYS A 263 20.30 3.33 -6.68
N ARG A 264 19.95 4.50 -6.11
CA ARG A 264 20.94 5.36 -5.43
C ARG A 264 21.58 4.72 -4.20
N ILE A 265 20.89 3.80 -3.53
CA ILE A 265 21.46 3.05 -2.41
C ILE A 265 22.13 1.74 -2.86
N GLY A 266 22.28 1.50 -4.16
CA GLY A 266 22.75 0.22 -4.71
C GLY A 266 24.11 -0.22 -4.15
N ASN A 267 25.05 0.71 -3.98
CA ASN A 267 26.38 0.41 -3.41
C ASN A 267 26.35 0.18 -1.89
N LEU A 268 25.33 0.68 -1.20
CA LEU A 268 25.14 0.52 0.24
C LEU A 268 24.28 -0.71 0.59
N CYS A 269 23.50 -1.20 -0.38
CA CYS A 269 22.54 -2.27 -0.23
C CYS A 269 23.19 -3.60 0.19
N PHE A 270 22.66 -4.22 1.24
CA PHE A 270 23.13 -5.53 1.70
C PHE A 270 23.12 -6.59 0.62
N TYR A 271 21.97 -6.79 -0.04
CA TYR A 271 21.83 -7.80 -1.09
C TYR A 271 22.82 -7.58 -2.24
N ASN A 272 23.09 -6.32 -2.61
CA ASN A 272 23.99 -6.04 -3.74
C ASN A 272 25.46 -6.35 -3.39
N ASN A 273 25.84 -6.24 -2.12
CA ASN A 273 27.17 -6.52 -1.62
C ASN A 273 27.43 -8.02 -1.33
N LEU A 274 26.41 -8.86 -1.41
CA LEU A 274 26.56 -10.32 -1.34
C LEU A 274 27.29 -10.88 -2.59
N ASN A 275 28.01 -11.99 -2.42
CA ASN A 275 28.54 -12.72 -3.56
C ASN A 275 27.42 -13.49 -4.31
N ASN A 276 27.72 -14.02 -5.50
CA ASN A 276 26.69 -14.66 -6.35
C ASN A 276 26.01 -15.88 -5.70
N ILE A 277 26.73 -16.65 -4.89
CA ILE A 277 26.17 -17.82 -4.19
C ILE A 277 25.19 -17.34 -3.13
N GLU A 278 25.61 -16.38 -2.31
CA GLU A 278 24.79 -15.78 -1.25
C GLU A 278 23.56 -15.07 -1.81
N LYS A 279 23.68 -14.36 -2.94
CA LYS A 279 22.54 -13.73 -3.62
C LYS A 279 21.47 -14.76 -4.01
N ASN A 280 21.89 -15.86 -4.60
CA ASN A 280 20.97 -16.93 -5.01
C ASN A 280 20.31 -17.58 -3.80
N GLU A 281 21.07 -17.83 -2.73
CA GLU A 281 20.54 -18.37 -1.49
C GLU A 281 19.54 -17.41 -0.83
N PHE A 282 19.90 -16.12 -0.72
CA PHE A 282 19.02 -15.07 -0.19
C PHE A 282 17.68 -15.03 -0.94
N LEU A 283 17.72 -15.03 -2.28
CA LEU A 283 16.51 -15.03 -3.09
C LEU A 283 15.68 -16.31 -2.95
N ARG A 284 16.33 -17.47 -2.76
CA ARG A 284 15.64 -18.74 -2.52
C ARG A 284 14.86 -18.69 -1.21
N HIS A 285 15.45 -18.15 -0.14
CA HIS A 285 14.75 -17.96 1.13
C HIS A 285 13.64 -16.91 1.00
N LEU A 286 13.93 -15.76 0.39
CA LEU A 286 12.98 -14.65 0.25
C LEU A 286 11.73 -15.03 -0.56
N ASN A 287 11.89 -15.86 -1.59
CA ASN A 287 10.79 -16.26 -2.48
C ASN A 287 10.10 -17.58 -2.08
N SER A 288 10.53 -18.21 -0.97
CA SER A 288 9.95 -19.46 -0.45
C SER A 288 8.52 -19.32 0.08
#